data_AF-A0A496L7D3-F1
#
_entry.id   AF-A0A496L7D3-F1
#
_cell.length_a   1.000
_cell.length_b   1.000
_cell.length_c   1.000
_cell.angle_alpha   90.00
_cell.angle_beta   90.00
_cell.angle_gamma   90.00
#
_symmetry.space_group_name_H-M   'P 1'
#
loop_
_entity.id
_entity.type
_entity.pdbx_description
1 polymer ?
#
loop_
_entity_poly.entity_id
_entity_poly.type
_entity_poly.pdbx_seq_one_letter_code
_entity_poly.pdbx_strand_id
1 'polypeptide(L)'
;PSNPITPGVCLIQIALEITELCKNTDLEIKKLKNVKFTSQLNPIQSPDINVEISGLKNENSEVTVIFRDEQTVFSKISLILNNKR
;
A
#
# COMPACT_ATOMS: atom_id res chain seq x y z
N PRO A 1 12.00 12.52 16.19
CA PRO A 1 11.51 12.72 17.57
C PRO A 1 10.68 14.01 17.65
N SER A 2 9.54 13.97 18.35
CA SER A 2 8.44 14.96 18.45
C SER A 2 7.28 14.85 17.45
N ASN A 3 7.49 14.46 16.19
CA ASN A 3 6.39 14.16 15.26
C ASN A 3 6.77 12.93 14.40
N PRO A 4 6.44 11.69 14.81
CA PRO A 4 6.80 10.51 14.06
C PRO A 4 6.02 10.45 12.74
N ILE A 5 6.74 10.20 11.65
CA ILE A 5 6.17 10.03 10.31
C ILE A 5 6.39 8.59 9.90
N THR A 6 5.32 7.93 9.47
CA THR A 6 5.38 6.57 8.92
C THR A 6 6.24 6.59 7.66
N PRO A 7 7.34 5.81 7.60
CA PRO A 7 8.18 5.76 6.41
C PRO A 7 7.40 5.25 5.19
N GLY A 8 7.58 5.89 4.04
CA GLY A 8 6.88 5.50 2.81
C GLY A 8 7.15 4.06 2.37
N VAL A 9 8.34 3.54 2.68
CA VAL A 9 8.71 2.13 2.43
C VAL A 9 7.87 1.14 3.24
N CYS A 10 7.45 1.51 4.45
CA CYS A 10 6.54 0.69 5.26
C CYS A 10 5.18 0.56 4.58
N LEU A 11 4.65 1.66 4.00
CA LEU A 11 3.38 1.64 3.26
C LEU A 11 3.47 0.77 1.99
N ILE A 12 4.61 0.77 1.31
CA ILE A 12 4.85 -0.12 0.16
C ILE A 12 4.82 -1.58 0.60
N GLN A 13 5.46 -1.90 1.73
CA GLN A 13 5.50 -3.26 2.28
C GLN A 13 4.12 -3.73 2.74
N ILE A 14 3.37 -2.89 3.47
CA ILE A 14 1.99 -3.17 3.88
C ILE A 14 1.09 -3.38 2.66
N ALA A 15 1.27 -2.60 1.59
CA ALA A 15 0.51 -2.78 0.35
C ALA A 15 0.77 -4.15 -0.30
N LEU A 16 2.01 -4.66 -0.25
CA LEU A 16 2.34 -6.02 -0.70
C LEU A 16 1.67 -7.07 0.19
N GLU A 17 1.86 -6.98 1.50
CA GLU A 17 1.34 -7.96 2.48
C GLU A 17 -0.18 -8.07 2.43
N ILE A 18 -0.91 -6.96 2.36
CA ILE A 18 -2.38 -7.01 2.22
C ILE A 18 -2.77 -7.63 0.88
N THR A 19 -2.02 -7.36 -0.20
CA THR A 19 -2.30 -7.97 -1.50
C THR A 19 -2.06 -9.49 -1.48
N GLU A 20 -1.00 -9.96 -0.82
CA GLU A 20 -0.73 -11.39 -0.59
C GLU A 20 -1.88 -12.03 0.20
N LEU A 21 -2.34 -11.39 1.28
CA LEU A 21 -3.49 -11.85 2.08
C LEU A 21 -4.78 -11.94 1.25
N CYS A 22 -5.07 -10.93 0.41
CA CYS A 22 -6.25 -10.95 -0.45
C CYS A 22 -6.19 -12.01 -1.55
N LYS A 23 -4.99 -12.36 -2.04
CA LYS A 23 -4.79 -13.37 -3.09
C LYS A 23 -4.50 -14.76 -2.55
N ASN A 24 -4.20 -14.89 -1.26
CA ASN A 24 -3.76 -16.11 -0.59
C ASN A 24 -2.56 -16.77 -1.31
N THR A 25 -1.59 -15.96 -1.70
CA THR A 25 -0.38 -16.37 -2.43
C THR A 25 0.79 -15.45 -2.07
N ASP A 26 1.99 -16.01 -1.95
CA ASP A 26 3.22 -15.25 -1.76
C ASP A 26 3.61 -14.50 -3.04
N LEU A 27 3.87 -13.20 -2.90
CA LEU A 27 4.15 -12.29 -4.00
C LEU A 27 5.47 -11.56 -3.78
N GLU A 28 6.02 -11.04 -4.86
CA GLU A 28 7.13 -10.10 -4.84
C GLU A 28 6.83 -8.89 -5.71
N ILE A 29 7.35 -7.73 -5.31
CA ILE A 29 7.22 -6.50 -6.10
C ILE A 29 8.16 -6.60 -7.29
N LYS A 30 7.60 -6.77 -8.49
CA LYS A 30 8.34 -6.67 -9.74
C LYS A 30 8.69 -5.22 -10.05
N LYS A 31 7.71 -4.31 -9.88
CA LYS A 31 7.86 -2.89 -10.19
C LYS A 31 6.85 -2.03 -9.44
N LEU A 32 7.31 -0.88 -8.96
CA LEU A 32 6.45 0.21 -8.52
C LEU A 32 6.07 1.04 -9.75
N LYS A 33 4.82 0.94 -10.22
CA LYS A 33 4.34 1.70 -11.38
C LYS A 33 4.06 3.16 -11.00
N ASN A 34 3.54 3.39 -9.81
CA ASN A 34 3.25 4.71 -9.29
C ASN A 34 3.36 4.70 -7.76
N VAL A 35 3.95 5.75 -7.18
CA VAL A 35 3.98 5.97 -5.74
C VAL A 35 3.75 7.45 -5.49
N LYS A 36 2.69 7.78 -4.76
CA LYS A 36 2.39 9.14 -4.33
C LYS A 36 2.15 9.15 -2.83
N PHE A 37 2.93 9.96 -2.12
CA PHE A 37 2.69 10.30 -0.71
C PHE A 37 2.07 11.70 -0.69
N THR A 38 0.76 11.75 -0.53
CA THR A 38 -0.04 12.98 -0.67
C THR A 38 -0.20 13.72 0.64
N SER A 39 -0.04 13.04 1.78
CA SER A 39 -0.09 13.64 3.11
C SER A 39 0.78 12.86 4.10
N GLN A 40 1.22 13.52 5.16
CA GLN A 40 2.02 12.88 6.20
C GLN A 40 1.12 11.94 7.02
N LEU A 41 1.57 10.69 7.20
CA LEU A 41 0.90 9.73 8.08
C LEU A 41 1.66 9.65 9.41
N ASN A 42 1.07 10.18 10.48
CA ASN A 42 1.59 10.03 11.83
C ASN A 42 0.88 8.85 12.52
N PRO A 43 1.61 7.78 12.91
CA PRO A 43 0.99 6.57 13.46
C PRO A 43 0.42 6.76 14.88
N ILE A 44 0.78 7.84 15.58
CA ILE A 44 0.20 8.20 16.88
C ILE A 44 -1.13 8.92 16.68
N GLN A 45 -1.23 9.78 15.66
CA GLN A 45 -2.45 10.55 15.37
C GLN A 45 -3.48 9.75 14.59
N SER A 46 -3.01 8.87 13.70
CA SER A 46 -3.83 7.99 12.86
C SER A 46 -3.42 6.54 13.12
N PRO A 47 -3.79 5.97 14.30
CA PRO A 47 -3.45 4.60 14.66
C PRO A 47 -4.15 3.58 13.76
N ASP A 48 -5.37 3.92 13.31
CA ASP A 48 -6.18 3.12 12.41
C ASP A 48 -6.40 3.89 11.10
N ILE A 49 -6.20 3.20 9.98
CA ILE A 49 -6.45 3.74 8.64
C ILE A 49 -7.15 2.70 7.79
N ASN A 50 -7.91 3.18 6.81
CA ASN A 50 -8.56 2.36 5.81
C ASN A 50 -7.62 2.12 4.62
N VAL A 51 -7.66 0.90 4.10
CA VAL A 51 -6.91 0.50 2.90
C VAL A 51 -7.89 0.08 1.84
N GLU A 52 -7.87 0.78 0.70
CA GLU A 52 -8.65 0.41 -0.48
C GLU A 52 -7.74 -0.29 -1.49
N ILE A 53 -8.15 -1.45 -1.99
CA ILE A 53 -7.38 -2.24 -2.97
C ILE A 53 -8.22 -2.49 -4.21
N SER A 54 -7.62 -2.27 -5.37
CA SER A 54 -8.23 -2.48 -6.68
C SER A 54 -7.30 -3.26 -7.60
N GLY A 55 -7.88 -4.03 -8.53
CA GLY A 55 -7.13 -4.82 -9.51
C GLY A 55 -6.74 -6.24 -9.07
N LEU A 56 -7.35 -6.77 -8.00
CA LEU A 56 -7.05 -8.13 -7.50
C LEU A 56 -7.29 -9.24 -8.54
N LYS A 57 -8.23 -9.05 -9.48
CA LYS A 57 -8.57 -10.02 -10.54
C LYS A 57 -7.87 -9.76 -11.88
N ASN A 58 -6.95 -8.81 -11.94
CA ASN A 58 -6.30 -8.44 -13.19
C ASN A 58 -5.26 -9.49 -13.62
N GLU A 59 -5.28 -9.89 -14.89
CA GLU A 59 -4.29 -10.80 -15.48
C GLU A 59 -2.86 -10.23 -15.43
N ASN A 60 -2.74 -8.91 -15.53
CA ASN A 60 -1.44 -8.21 -15.55
C ASN A 60 -0.77 -8.11 -14.17
N SER A 61 -1.36 -8.67 -13.11
CA SER A 61 -0.86 -8.58 -11.73
C SER A 61 -0.59 -7.15 -11.24
N GLU A 62 -1.29 -6.18 -11.83
CA GLU A 62 -1.26 -4.78 -11.42
C GLU A 62 -2.34 -4.51 -10.38
N VAL A 63 -1.91 -4.01 -9.22
CA VAL A 63 -2.78 -3.68 -8.08
C VAL A 63 -2.55 -2.23 -7.67
N THR A 64 -3.62 -1.51 -7.38
CA THR A 64 -3.52 -0.16 -6.79
C THR A 64 -4.08 -0.19 -5.38
N VAL A 65 -3.28 0.32 -4.44
CA VAL A 65 -3.55 0.40 -3.01
C VAL A 65 -3.60 1.87 -2.59
N ILE A 66 -4.63 2.25 -1.85
CA ILE A 66 -4.83 3.60 -1.32
C ILE A 66 -4.93 3.52 0.20
N PHE A 67 -4.07 4.29 0.88
CA PHE A 67 -4.10 4.45 2.33
C PHE A 67 -4.77 5.77 2.67
N ARG A 68 -5.82 5.71 3.48
CA ARG A 68 -6.64 6.89 3.80
C ARG A 68 -7.33 6.77 5.15
N ASP A 69 -7.77 7.89 5.69
CA ASP A 69 -8.85 7.92 6.69
C ASP A 69 -10.14 8.47 6.04
N GLU A 70 -11.09 8.91 6.86
CA GLU A 70 -12.35 9.47 6.38
C GLU A 70 -12.15 10.73 5.50
N GLN A 71 -11.15 11.56 5.80
CA GLN A 71 -10.96 12.89 5.21
C GLN A 71 -9.71 12.99 4.32
N THR A 72 -8.70 12.18 4.58
CA THR A 72 -7.35 12.33 4.05
C THR A 72 -6.91 11.09 3.30
N VAL A 73 -6.40 11.29 2.08
CA VAL A 73 -5.62 10.27 1.38
C VAL A 73 -4.14 10.49 1.72
N PHE A 74 -3.52 9.53 2.39
CA PHE A 74 -2.11 9.59 2.78
C PHE A 74 -1.19 9.16 1.65
N SER A 75 -1.55 8.08 0.97
CA SER A 75 -0.79 7.62 -0.19
C SER A 75 -1.62 6.80 -1.17
N LYS A 76 -1.14 6.79 -2.42
CA LYS A 76 -1.64 5.95 -3.50
C LYS A 76 -0.46 5.26 -4.17
N ILE A 77 -0.50 3.93 -4.20
CA ILE A 77 0.58 3.07 -4.65
C ILE A 77 0.04 2.11 -5.71
N SER A 78 0.69 2.05 -6.87
CA SER A 78 0.39 1.07 -7.92
C SER A 78 1.58 0.12 -8.06
N LEU A 79 1.33 -1.16 -7.79
CA LEU A 79 2.29 -2.25 -7.78
C LEU A 79 2.07 -3.14 -9.00
N ILE A 80 3.15 -3.61 -9.60
CA ILE A 80 3.15 -4.76 -10.50
C ILE A 80 3.84 -5.90 -9.76
N LEU A 81 3.13 -7.01 -9.58
CA LEU A 81 3.53 -8.13 -8.73
C LEU A 81 3.81 -9.39 -9.55
N ASN A 82 4.64 -10.27 -9.00
CA ASN A 82 4.83 -11.64 -9.47
C ASN A 82 4.60 -12.61 -8.30
N ASN A 83 4.37 -13.89 -8.61
CA ASN A 83 4.49 -14.94 -7.59
C ASN A 83 5.95 -15.05 -7.14
N LYS A 84 6.15 -15.19 -5.85
CA LYS A 84 7.47 -15.43 -5.25
C LYS A 84 8.00 -16.79 -5.75
N ARG A 85 9.27 -16.84 -6.12
CA ARG A 85 9.95 -18.06 -6.57
C ARG A 85 10.61 -18.80 -5.42
#